data_AF-A0A0H2KNI2-F1
#
_entry.id   AF-A0A0H2KNI2-F1
#
_cell.length_a   1.000
_cell.length_b   1.000
_cell.length_c   1.000
_cell.angle_alpha   90.00
_cell.angle_beta   90.00
_cell.angle_gamma   90.00
#
_symmetry.space_group_name_H-M   'P 1'
#
loop_
_entity.id
_entity.type
_entity.pdbx_description
1 polymer ?
#
loop_
_entity_poly.entity_id
_entity_poly.type
_entity_poly.pdbx_seq_one_letter_code
_entity_poly.pdbx_strand_id
1 'polypeptide(L)'
;MGTSGKDGVARDYPTREETRAALRGLVDQSRSRDEVSDWAWEYLAQDSHRYDECIQEALDRLAGAEPLPPGMTGDYTVDDFRDWLHDFERCVTGRTVRDTVPLPAPAADPATRD
;
A
#
# COMPACT_ATOMS: atom_id res chain seq x y z
N MET A 1 -16.13 4.79 28.80
CA MET A 1 -15.55 5.52 27.65
C MET A 1 -14.15 4.96 27.41
N GLY A 2 -13.89 4.50 26.19
CA GLY A 2 -12.56 4.11 25.71
C GLY A 2 -12.16 2.66 25.97
N THR A 3 -12.77 1.70 25.28
CA THR A 3 -12.11 0.42 25.01
C THR A 3 -11.02 0.67 23.96
N SER A 4 -9.86 1.16 24.38
CA SER A 4 -8.65 1.06 23.56
C SER A 4 -8.23 -0.40 23.60
N GLY A 5 -8.76 -1.15 22.64
CA GLY A 5 -8.46 -2.55 22.40
C GLY A 5 -6.96 -2.75 22.37
N LYS A 6 -6.47 -3.39 23.42
CA LYS A 6 -5.14 -3.93 23.55
C LYS A 6 -5.10 -5.26 22.80
N ASP A 7 -5.51 -5.26 21.53
CA ASP A 7 -5.51 -6.45 20.68
C ASP A 7 -4.19 -6.54 19.95
N GLY A 8 -3.12 -6.63 20.74
CA GLY A 8 -1.82 -7.11 20.32
C GLY A 8 -1.92 -8.60 20.02
N VAL A 9 -2.56 -8.93 18.90
CA VAL A 9 -2.20 -10.15 18.19
C VAL A 9 -0.85 -9.83 17.58
N ALA A 10 0.21 -10.51 18.01
CA ALA A 10 1.49 -10.49 17.31
C ALA A 10 1.22 -11.04 15.89
N ARG A 11 0.86 -10.15 14.99
CA ARG A 11 0.63 -10.45 13.58
C ARG A 11 2.02 -10.46 12.95
N ASP A 12 2.32 -11.55 12.27
CA ASP A 12 3.60 -11.78 11.59
C ASP A 12 3.80 -10.87 10.36
N TYR A 13 2.79 -10.06 10.00
CA TYR A 13 2.79 -9.21 8.82
C TYR A 13 1.91 -7.96 9.00
N PRO A 14 2.24 -6.85 8.33
CA PRO A 14 1.45 -5.63 8.38
C PRO A 14 0.20 -5.75 7.49
N THR A 15 -0.88 -5.13 7.92
CA THR A 15 -2.12 -5.06 7.12
C THR A 15 -2.05 -3.95 6.05
N ARG A 16 -2.99 -3.99 5.10
CA ARG A 16 -3.15 -2.93 4.09
C ARG A 16 -3.42 -1.56 4.74
N GLU A 17 -4.17 -1.54 5.84
CA GLU A 17 -4.48 -0.31 6.58
C GLU A 17 -3.25 0.24 7.30
N GLU A 18 -2.44 -0.63 7.93
CA GLU A 18 -1.18 -0.23 8.57
C GLU A 18 -0.18 0.31 7.55
N THR A 19 -0.04 -0.37 6.42
CA THR A 19 0.82 0.06 5.31
C THR A 19 0.38 1.41 4.75
N ARG A 20 -0.94 1.60 4.55
CA ARG A 20 -1.51 2.90 4.15
C ARG A 20 -1.24 3.98 5.19
N ALA A 21 -1.40 3.67 6.48
CA ALA A 21 -1.17 4.63 7.55
C ALA A 21 0.30 5.06 7.62
N ALA A 22 1.25 4.14 7.40
CA ALA A 22 2.67 4.45 7.31
C ALA A 22 2.98 5.40 6.13
N LEU A 23 2.50 5.08 4.92
CA LEU A 23 2.65 5.93 3.73
C LEU A 23 2.04 7.33 3.94
N ARG A 24 0.82 7.38 4.50
CA ARG A 24 0.15 8.65 4.79
C ARG A 24 0.86 9.46 5.87
N GLY A 25 1.49 8.80 6.84
CA GLY A 25 2.32 9.44 7.87
C GLY A 25 3.52 10.18 7.28
N LEU A 26 4.13 9.66 6.21
CA LEU A 26 5.19 10.36 5.47
C LEU A 26 4.66 11.56 4.68
N VAL A 27 3.50 11.41 4.03
CA VAL A 27 2.87 12.50 3.25
C VAL A 27 2.45 13.69 4.13
N ASP A 28 1.88 13.41 5.30
CA ASP A 28 1.46 14.42 6.28
C ASP A 28 2.62 14.87 7.18
N GLN A 29 3.78 14.21 7.09
CA GLN A 29 4.95 14.44 7.93
C GLN A 29 4.69 14.18 9.43
N SER A 30 3.62 13.45 9.76
CA SER A 30 3.31 12.99 11.11
C SER A 30 4.22 11.83 11.57
N ARG A 31 4.90 11.14 10.63
CA ARG A 31 5.93 10.13 10.91
C ARG A 31 7.20 10.47 10.17
N SER A 32 8.34 10.14 10.76
CA SER A 32 9.64 10.38 10.14
C SER A 32 10.01 9.27 9.16
N ARG A 33 10.86 9.59 8.18
CA ARG A 33 11.37 8.61 7.22
C ARG A 33 12.08 7.45 7.90
N ASP A 34 13.01 7.78 8.80
CA ASP A 34 13.74 6.83 9.65
C ASP A 34 12.80 5.87 10.40
N GLU A 35 11.78 6.42 11.07
CA GLU A 35 10.78 5.63 11.80
C GLU A 35 10.04 4.64 10.90
N VAL A 36 9.61 5.08 9.71
CA VAL A 36 8.86 4.22 8.79
C VAL A 36 9.76 3.22 8.07
N SER A 37 11.01 3.58 7.79
CA SER A 37 12.01 2.69 7.21
C SER A 37 12.38 1.58 8.18
N ASP A 38 12.66 1.90 9.45
CA ASP A 38 12.94 0.92 10.50
C ASP A 38 11.76 -0.06 10.66
N TRP A 39 10.54 0.48 10.77
CA TRP A 39 9.31 -0.32 10.82
C TRP A 39 9.16 -1.27 9.62
N ALA A 40 9.47 -0.82 8.41
CA ALA A 40 9.38 -1.66 7.21
C ALA A 40 10.46 -2.76 7.20
N TRP A 41 11.67 -2.45 7.64
CA TRP A 41 12.77 -3.41 7.79
C TRP A 41 12.43 -4.54 8.77
N GLU A 42 11.73 -4.25 9.86
CA GLU A 42 11.30 -5.27 10.82
C GLU A 42 10.47 -6.37 10.16
N TYR A 43 9.65 -6.06 9.14
CA TYR A 43 8.89 -7.07 8.41
C TYR A 43 9.70 -7.70 7.29
N LEU A 44 10.46 -6.94 6.51
CA LEU A 44 11.27 -7.51 5.41
C LEU A 44 12.37 -8.44 5.89
N ALA A 45 12.89 -8.24 7.11
CA ALA A 45 13.87 -9.12 7.74
C ALA A 45 13.28 -10.46 8.20
N GLN A 46 11.95 -10.56 8.29
CA GLN A 46 11.27 -11.82 8.61
C GLN A 46 11.17 -12.66 7.32
N ASP A 47 11.57 -13.94 7.38
CA ASP A 47 11.55 -14.90 6.25
C ASP A 47 10.11 -15.35 5.87
N SER A 48 9.14 -14.45 6.03
CA SER A 48 7.71 -14.74 5.87
C SER A 48 7.24 -14.31 4.48
N HIS A 49 7.49 -15.18 3.50
CA HIS A 49 7.12 -15.05 2.07
C HIS A 49 5.60 -15.02 1.77
N ARG A 50 4.75 -14.41 2.61
CA ARG A 50 3.28 -14.41 2.44
C ARG A 50 2.65 -13.01 2.43
N TYR A 51 3.38 -12.01 1.96
CA TYR A 51 2.80 -10.69 1.75
C TYR A 51 1.88 -10.68 0.51
N ASP A 52 0.83 -9.86 0.56
CA ASP A 52 0.22 -9.37 -0.67
C ASP A 52 1.32 -8.61 -1.44
N GLU A 53 1.44 -8.84 -2.74
CA GLU A 53 2.44 -8.18 -3.61
C GLU A 53 2.44 -6.65 -3.42
N CYS A 54 1.25 -6.04 -3.30
CA CYS A 54 1.12 -4.61 -3.04
C CYS A 54 1.74 -4.17 -1.72
N ILE A 55 1.63 -5.00 -0.67
CA ILE A 55 2.20 -4.71 0.65
C ILE A 55 3.72 -4.89 0.58
N GLN A 56 4.19 -5.96 -0.07
CA GLN A 56 5.63 -6.21 -0.22
C GLN A 56 6.32 -5.06 -0.95
N GLU A 57 5.75 -4.59 -2.06
CA GLU A 57 6.32 -3.48 -2.83
C GLU A 57 6.30 -2.16 -2.05
N ALA A 58 5.24 -1.91 -1.28
CA ALA A 58 5.20 -0.76 -0.39
C ALA A 58 6.26 -0.84 0.72
N LEU A 59 6.45 -2.01 1.35
CA LEU A 59 7.47 -2.21 2.37
C LEU A 59 8.88 -2.00 1.82
N ASP A 60 9.18 -2.50 0.62
CA ASP A 60 10.47 -2.31 -0.04
C ASP A 60 10.80 -0.82 -0.22
N ARG A 61 9.84 -0.04 -0.75
CA ARG A 61 9.98 1.41 -0.90
C ARG A 61 10.15 2.12 0.44
N LEU A 62 9.37 1.75 1.45
CA LEU A 62 9.44 2.34 2.78
C LEU A 62 10.76 2.05 3.47
N ALA A 63 11.27 0.81 3.38
CA ALA A 63 12.58 0.43 3.93
C ALA A 63 13.73 1.18 3.25
N GLY A 64 13.59 1.48 1.96
CA GLY A 64 14.52 2.31 1.20
C GLY A 64 14.37 3.82 1.43
N ALA A 65 13.36 4.28 2.16
CA ALA A 65 13.07 5.71 2.34
C ALA A 65 14.01 6.43 3.31
N GLU A 66 15.03 5.74 3.86
CA GLU A 66 15.95 6.31 4.84
C GLU A 66 16.62 7.58 4.30
N PRO A 67 16.84 8.60 5.15
CA PRO A 67 17.56 9.79 4.73
C PRO A 67 18.97 9.44 4.28
N LEU A 68 19.32 9.84 3.07
CA LEU A 68 20.65 9.57 2.54
C LEU A 68 21.74 10.27 3.37
N PRO A 69 22.95 9.67 3.48
CA PRO A 69 24.06 10.31 4.15
C PRO A 69 24.46 11.62 3.45
N PRO A 70 25.05 12.58 4.19
CA PRO A 70 25.40 13.89 3.66
C PRO A 70 26.36 13.76 2.47
N GLY A 71 25.99 14.36 1.34
CA GLY A 71 26.76 14.33 0.09
C GLY A 71 26.22 13.36 -0.96
N MET A 72 25.20 12.55 -0.65
CA MET A 72 24.44 11.82 -1.66
C MET A 72 23.25 12.64 -2.17
N THR A 73 22.95 12.47 -3.45
CA THR A 73 21.82 13.11 -4.14
C THR A 73 20.73 12.07 -4.40
N GLY A 74 19.45 12.43 -4.25
CA GLY A 74 18.32 11.53 -4.51
C GLY A 74 17.47 11.21 -3.29
N ASP A 75 17.39 12.13 -2.34
CA ASP A 75 16.56 12.00 -1.13
C ASP A 75 15.07 12.11 -1.50
N TYR A 76 14.23 11.21 -0.99
CA TYR A 76 12.81 11.19 -1.32
C TYR A 76 12.07 12.39 -0.73
N THR A 77 11.25 13.02 -1.54
CA THR A 77 10.45 14.19 -1.17
C THR A 77 9.03 13.77 -0.79
N VAL A 78 8.26 14.74 -0.27
CA VAL A 78 6.82 14.54 0.01
C VAL A 78 6.04 14.18 -1.26
N ASP A 79 6.48 14.62 -2.44
CA ASP A 79 5.82 14.28 -3.70
C ASP A 79 6.01 12.81 -4.06
N ASP A 80 7.22 12.27 -3.84
CA ASP A 80 7.51 10.84 -4.00
C ASP A 80 6.62 10.00 -3.08
N PHE A 81 6.45 10.42 -1.82
CA PHE A 81 5.58 9.70 -0.87
C PHE A 81 4.09 9.74 -1.27
N ARG A 82 3.65 10.82 -1.92
CA ARG A 82 2.28 10.91 -2.46
C ARG A 82 2.09 9.96 -3.62
N ASP A 83 3.07 9.86 -4.51
CA ASP A 83 3.05 8.92 -5.63
C ASP A 83 2.98 7.49 -5.12
N TRP A 84 3.79 7.12 -4.12
CA TRP A 84 3.79 5.79 -3.53
C TRP A 84 2.48 5.43 -2.84
N LEU A 85 1.88 6.39 -2.11
CA LEU A 85 0.56 6.19 -1.51
C LEU A 85 -0.50 5.94 -2.59
N HIS A 86 -0.48 6.73 -3.67
CA HIS A 86 -1.43 6.58 -4.77
C HIS A 86 -1.24 5.26 -5.53
N ASP A 87 0.00 4.85 -5.80
CA ASP A 87 0.32 3.56 -6.42
C ASP A 87 -0.14 2.38 -5.56
N PHE A 88 0.14 2.43 -4.26
CA PHE A 88 -0.35 1.42 -3.31
C PHE A 88 -1.88 1.34 -3.31
N GLU A 89 -2.57 2.47 -3.29
CA GLU A 89 -4.03 2.54 -3.36
C GLU A 89 -4.58 1.94 -4.66
N ARG A 90 -3.93 2.20 -5.80
CA ARG A 90 -4.27 1.58 -7.09
C ARG A 90 -4.00 0.08 -7.11
N CYS A 91 -2.93 -0.39 -6.49
CA CYS A 91 -2.62 -1.82 -6.42
C CYS A 91 -3.68 -2.58 -5.61
N VAL A 92 -4.06 -2.05 -4.44
CA VAL A 92 -5.06 -2.71 -3.58
C VAL A 92 -6.48 -2.64 -4.13
N THR A 93 -6.83 -1.57 -4.87
CA THR A 93 -8.16 -1.39 -5.48
C THR A 93 -8.27 -2.01 -6.88
N GLY A 94 -7.18 -2.02 -7.65
CA GLY A 94 -7.12 -2.55 -9.02
C GLY A 94 -7.32 -4.05 -9.11
N ARG A 95 -7.03 -4.82 -8.04
CA ARG A 95 -7.39 -6.24 -7.95
C ARG A 95 -8.89 -6.50 -7.78
N THR A 96 -9.70 -5.49 -7.46
CA THR A 96 -11.15 -5.66 -7.26
C THR A 96 -11.97 -5.54 -8.55
N VAL A 97 -11.40 -5.08 -9.67
CA VAL A 97 -12.15 -4.82 -10.92
C VAL A 97 -12.15 -6.02 -11.89
N ARG A 98 -11.42 -7.11 -11.60
CA ARG A 98 -11.44 -8.34 -12.42
C ARG A 98 -12.55 -9.34 -12.06
N ASP A 99 -13.41 -9.01 -11.10
CA ASP A 99 -14.56 -9.83 -10.72
C ASP A 99 -15.78 -8.91 -10.62
N THR A 100 -16.87 -9.22 -11.32
CA THR A 100 -18.15 -8.47 -11.38
C THR A 100 -18.29 -7.25 -12.32
N VAL A 101 -17.95 -7.41 -13.60
CA VAL A 101 -18.82 -6.85 -14.67
C VAL A 101 -19.47 -8.00 -15.42
N PRO A 102 -20.76 -8.31 -15.20
CA PRO A 102 -21.50 -9.13 -16.16
C PRO A 102 -21.53 -8.35 -17.47
N LEU A 103 -20.86 -8.89 -18.49
CA LEU A 103 -20.97 -8.41 -19.87
C LEU A 103 -22.48 -8.24 -20.18
N PRO A 104 -22.94 -7.05 -20.60
CA PRO A 104 -24.31 -6.94 -21.09
C PRO A 104 -24.42 -7.88 -22.30
N ALA A 105 -25.34 -8.84 -22.22
CA ALA A 105 -25.64 -9.71 -23.34
C ALA A 105 -25.89 -8.84 -24.58
N PRO A 106 -25.35 -9.20 -25.76
CA PRO A 106 -25.63 -8.44 -26.97
C PRO A 106 -27.14 -8.42 -27.16
N ALA A 107 -27.71 -7.21 -27.21
CA ALA A 107 -29.12 -7.01 -27.48
C ALA A 107 -29.46 -7.78 -28.75
N ALA A 108 -30.34 -8.77 -28.63
CA ALA A 108 -30.94 -9.43 -29.77
C ALA A 108 -31.74 -8.35 -30.52
N ASP A 109 -31.20 -7.93 -31.66
CA ASP A 109 -31.85 -7.09 -32.63
C ASP A 109 -33.17 -7.78 -33.04
N PRO A 110 -34.36 -7.19 -32.80
CA PRO A 110 -35.57 -7.69 -33.41
C PRO A 110 -35.51 -7.27 -34.88
N ALA A 111 -34.92 -8.14 -35.69
CA ALA A 111 -35.03 -8.07 -37.14
C ALA A 111 -36.52 -8.00 -37.49
N THR A 112 -36.95 -6.80 -37.85
CA THR A 112 -38.17 -6.52 -38.57
C THR A 112 -38.26 -7.48 -39.74
N ARG A 113 -39.31 -8.30 -39.77
CA ARG A 113 -39.66 -9.08 -40.94
C ARG A 113 -41.17 -8.95 -41.15
N ASP A 114 -41.46 -8.14 -42.17
CA ASP A 114 -42.61 -8.08 -43.09
C ASP A 114 -43.97 -8.62 -42.61
#